data_AF-A0A4S5B5D4-F1
#
_entry.id   AF-A0A4S5B5D4-F1
#
_cell.length_a   1.000
_cell.length_b   1.000
_cell.length_c   1.000
_cell.angle_alpha   90.00
_cell.angle_beta   90.00
_cell.angle_gamma   90.00
#
_symmetry.space_group_name_H-M   'P 1'
#
loop_
_entity.id
_entity.type
_entity.pdbx_description
1 polymer ?
#
loop_
_entity_poly.entity_id
_entity_poly.type
_entity_poly.pdbx_seq_one_letter_code
_entity_poly.pdbx_strand_id
1 'polypeptide(L)'
;MTETTTTQALTDVAGDYTLDTAHSRLGFVARHAVVTKVRGQFADWTGTAHIDTANPAASSVNLVIKPASVSTGNADRDGHLASPDFFDVESFPEWTFASTEVSRDGTAWTITGDLTIKGVTVPVTIDFEENGSAKDPFGNVRVGFEGSVTVNRKDWGLTWNAALETGGVLVSEKIKLEFDISAIRNA
;
A
#
# COMPACT_ATOMS: atom_id res chain seq x y z
N MET A 1 11.52 -31.45 15.72
CA MET A 1 11.06 -31.00 14.40
C MET A 1 9.57 -30.81 14.51
N THR A 2 9.11 -29.56 14.63
CA THR A 2 7.67 -29.24 14.67
C THR A 2 7.12 -29.38 13.26
N GLU A 3 6.18 -30.31 13.07
CA GLU A 3 5.40 -30.43 11.85
C GLU A 3 4.75 -29.07 11.57
N THR A 4 5.12 -28.44 10.47
CA THR A 4 4.42 -27.27 9.95
C THR A 4 3.15 -27.80 9.30
N THR A 5 2.07 -27.90 10.08
CA THR A 5 0.76 -28.22 9.52
C THR A 5 0.40 -27.12 8.54
N THR A 6 0.45 -27.43 7.25
CA THR A 6 0.01 -26.50 6.20
C THR A 6 -1.45 -26.17 6.46
N THR A 7 -1.75 -24.92 6.77
CA THR A 7 -3.13 -24.45 6.88
C THR A 7 -3.83 -24.69 5.55
N GLN A 8 -4.98 -25.38 5.57
CA GLN A 8 -5.86 -25.38 4.40
C GLN A 8 -6.49 -24.00 4.27
N ALA A 9 -6.34 -23.39 3.10
CA ALA A 9 -7.04 -22.15 2.77
C ALA A 9 -8.54 -22.32 2.99
N LEU A 10 -9.19 -21.29 3.54
CA LEU A 10 -10.63 -21.26 3.66
C LEU A 10 -11.26 -21.27 2.27
N THR A 11 -12.32 -22.06 2.10
CA THR A 11 -13.06 -22.17 0.85
C THR A 11 -13.85 -20.91 0.50
N ASP A 12 -14.11 -20.06 1.48
CA ASP A 12 -14.79 -18.78 1.32
C ASP A 12 -14.20 -17.73 2.27
N VAL A 13 -13.80 -16.61 1.69
CA VAL A 13 -13.24 -15.44 2.37
C VAL A 13 -14.14 -14.21 2.23
N ALA A 14 -15.40 -14.37 1.81
CA ALA A 14 -16.32 -13.24 1.66
C ALA A 14 -16.72 -12.61 3.02
N GLY A 15 -16.74 -11.30 3.13
CA GLY A 15 -17.15 -10.60 4.35
C GLY A 15 -16.43 -9.29 4.56
N ASP A 16 -16.63 -8.70 5.74
CA ASP A 16 -16.01 -7.44 6.13
C ASP A 16 -14.73 -7.68 6.93
N TYR A 17 -13.71 -6.91 6.63
CA TYR A 17 -12.37 -7.08 7.16
C TYR A 17 -11.80 -5.75 7.66
N THR A 18 -11.04 -5.84 8.73
CA THR A 18 -10.12 -4.79 9.17
C THR A 18 -8.71 -5.15 8.72
N LEU A 19 -7.99 -4.20 8.10
CA LEU A 19 -6.60 -4.43 7.71
C LEU A 19 -5.70 -4.35 8.94
N ASP A 20 -4.95 -5.42 9.17
CA ASP A 20 -4.08 -5.58 10.33
C ASP A 20 -2.72 -4.93 10.06
N THR A 21 -2.57 -3.71 10.56
CA THR A 21 -1.37 -2.88 10.37
C THR A 21 -0.11 -3.52 10.96
N ALA A 22 -0.23 -4.35 12.00
CA ALA A 22 0.91 -5.01 12.63
C ALA A 22 1.49 -6.15 11.79
N HIS A 23 0.70 -6.69 10.85
CA HIS A 23 1.10 -7.77 9.94
C HIS A 23 0.98 -7.35 8.47
N SER A 24 0.98 -6.03 8.22
CA SER A 24 0.88 -5.46 6.89
C SER A 24 1.98 -4.43 6.66
N ARG A 25 2.32 -4.18 5.39
CA ARG A 25 3.33 -3.23 4.96
C ARG A 25 2.84 -2.43 3.75
N LEU A 26 2.84 -1.11 3.90
CA LEU A 26 2.70 -0.16 2.80
C LEU A 26 4.08 0.42 2.47
N GLY A 27 4.76 -0.20 1.51
CA GLY A 27 6.14 0.11 1.11
C GLY A 27 6.24 0.93 -0.17
N PHE A 28 7.38 1.60 -0.34
CA PHE A 28 7.74 2.22 -1.61
C PHE A 28 9.23 2.08 -1.92
N VAL A 29 9.56 2.24 -3.20
CA VAL A 29 10.92 2.21 -3.74
C VAL A 29 11.11 3.35 -4.72
N ALA A 30 12.10 4.18 -4.43
CA ALA A 30 12.59 5.21 -5.35
C ALA A 30 14.01 4.87 -5.81
N ARG A 31 14.40 5.31 -7.00
CA ARG A 31 15.81 5.31 -7.41
C ARG A 31 16.48 6.62 -7.00
N HIS A 32 17.65 6.52 -6.41
CA HIS A 32 18.51 7.63 -6.05
C HIS A 32 19.69 7.73 -7.02
N ALA A 33 19.85 8.92 -7.59
CA ALA A 33 20.79 9.25 -8.65
C ALA A 33 20.77 8.23 -9.82
N VAL A 34 19.60 7.66 -10.14
CA VAL A 34 19.38 6.59 -11.14
C VAL A 34 20.04 5.23 -10.78
N VAL A 35 20.99 5.19 -9.85
CA VAL A 35 21.83 4.02 -9.57
C VAL A 35 21.27 3.14 -8.46
N THR A 36 20.99 3.70 -7.28
CA THR A 36 20.65 2.91 -6.08
C THR A 36 19.16 2.96 -5.77
N LYS A 37 18.67 1.99 -4.99
CA LYS A 37 17.28 1.96 -4.52
C LYS A 37 17.21 2.48 -3.08
N VAL A 38 16.35 3.46 -2.86
CA VAL A 38 15.90 3.87 -1.51
C VAL A 38 14.57 3.18 -1.27
N ARG A 39 14.46 2.49 -0.14
CA ARG A 39 13.24 1.82 0.29
C ARG A 39 12.67 2.56 1.49
N GLY A 40 11.36 2.76 1.48
CA GLY A 40 10.66 3.28 2.62
C GLY A 40 9.32 2.59 2.82
N GLN A 41 8.64 3.00 3.87
CA GLN A 41 7.30 2.55 4.22
C GLN A 41 6.58 3.58 5.08
N PHE A 42 5.27 3.41 5.23
CA PHE A 42 4.43 4.15 6.16
C PHE A 42 3.95 3.22 7.26
N ALA A 43 4.14 3.62 8.52
CA ALA A 43 3.85 2.77 9.68
C ALA A 43 2.50 3.09 10.34
N ASP A 44 1.96 4.28 10.13
CA ASP A 44 0.69 4.72 10.72
C ASP A 44 -0.35 4.91 9.61
N TRP A 45 -1.28 3.97 9.57
CA TRP A 45 -2.40 3.95 8.62
C TRP A 45 -3.50 3.05 9.19
N THR A 46 -4.70 3.18 8.65
CA THR A 46 -5.83 2.29 8.93
C THR A 46 -6.48 1.87 7.63
N GLY A 47 -7.21 0.77 7.65
CA GLY A 47 -7.93 0.34 6.47
C GLY A 47 -8.99 -0.71 6.74
N THR A 48 -9.96 -0.76 5.84
CA THR A 48 -11.04 -1.75 5.82
C THR A 48 -11.20 -2.31 4.43
N ALA A 49 -11.73 -3.53 4.34
CA ALA A 49 -12.09 -4.16 3.08
C ALA A 49 -13.42 -4.91 3.21
N HIS A 50 -14.23 -4.84 2.17
CA HIS A 50 -15.32 -5.79 1.93
C HIS A 50 -14.88 -6.72 0.81
N ILE A 51 -14.94 -8.03 1.04
CA ILE A 51 -14.60 -9.05 0.06
C ILE A 51 -15.88 -9.77 -0.33
N ASP A 52 -16.20 -9.81 -1.61
CA ASP A 52 -17.24 -10.67 -2.18
C ASP A 52 -16.60 -11.51 -3.29
N THR A 53 -16.34 -12.78 -2.98
CA THR A 53 -15.68 -13.71 -3.90
C THR A 53 -16.59 -14.17 -5.04
N ALA A 54 -17.92 -14.10 -4.85
CA ALA A 54 -18.92 -14.50 -5.83
C ALA A 54 -19.31 -13.35 -6.77
N ASN A 55 -19.27 -12.12 -6.27
CA ASN A 55 -19.45 -10.90 -7.04
C ASN A 55 -18.32 -9.89 -6.72
N PRO A 56 -17.12 -10.07 -7.31
CA PRO A 56 -15.96 -9.22 -7.01
C PRO A 56 -16.21 -7.72 -7.15
N ALA A 57 -17.09 -7.30 -8.06
CA ALA A 57 -17.45 -5.90 -8.25
C ALA A 57 -18.20 -5.26 -7.05
N ALA A 58 -18.73 -6.06 -6.11
CA ALA A 58 -19.29 -5.57 -4.86
C ALA A 58 -18.23 -5.41 -3.74
N SER A 59 -17.00 -5.86 -3.98
CA SER A 59 -15.88 -5.69 -3.04
C SER A 59 -15.45 -4.22 -2.96
N SER A 60 -14.86 -3.83 -1.82
CA SER A 60 -14.31 -2.49 -1.65
C SER A 60 -13.11 -2.48 -0.71
N VAL A 61 -12.24 -1.48 -0.85
CA VAL A 61 -11.09 -1.23 0.01
C VAL A 61 -11.01 0.26 0.30
N ASN A 62 -10.79 0.62 1.57
CA ASN A 62 -10.55 1.99 2.00
C ASN A 62 -9.31 2.06 2.89
N LEU A 63 -8.44 3.05 2.67
CA LEU A 63 -7.25 3.32 3.47
C LEU A 63 -7.18 4.78 3.87
N VAL A 64 -6.67 5.03 5.08
CA VAL A 64 -6.21 6.35 5.54
C VAL A 64 -4.76 6.19 5.98
N ILE A 65 -3.85 7.00 5.43
CA ILE A 65 -2.41 6.91 5.68
C ILE A 65 -1.92 8.23 6.27
N LYS A 66 -1.11 8.16 7.33
CA LYS A 66 -0.43 9.32 7.93
C LYS A 66 0.97 9.45 7.32
N PRO A 67 1.21 10.39 6.38
CA PRO A 67 2.52 10.51 5.73
C PRO A 67 3.65 10.91 6.68
N ALA A 68 3.33 11.51 7.85
CA ALA A 68 4.30 11.78 8.91
C ALA A 68 4.98 10.50 9.47
N SER A 69 4.37 9.33 9.26
CA SER A 69 4.94 8.03 9.67
C SER A 69 5.93 7.44 8.67
N VAL A 70 6.34 8.21 7.65
CA VAL A 70 7.33 7.76 6.67
C VAL A 70 8.62 7.36 7.36
N SER A 71 9.14 6.19 6.99
CA SER A 71 10.48 5.79 7.38
C SER A 71 11.23 5.19 6.20
N THR A 72 12.44 5.68 5.99
CA THR A 72 13.42 5.15 5.04
C THR A 72 14.69 4.66 5.74
N GLY A 73 14.65 4.56 7.07
CA GLY A 73 15.80 4.22 7.92
C GLY A 73 16.84 5.34 8.04
N ASN A 74 16.51 6.59 7.70
CA ASN A 74 17.39 7.74 7.83
C ASN A 74 16.60 8.98 8.26
N ALA A 75 16.84 9.45 9.48
CA ALA A 75 16.05 10.52 10.11
C ALA A 75 16.08 11.84 9.33
N ASP A 76 17.22 12.23 8.75
CA ASP A 76 17.33 13.49 7.98
C ASP A 76 16.46 13.44 6.71
N ARG A 77 16.52 12.30 6.00
CA ARG A 77 15.68 12.08 4.82
C ARG A 77 14.21 11.98 5.18
N ASP A 78 13.88 11.29 6.26
CA ASP A 78 12.50 11.17 6.73
C ASP A 78 11.92 12.55 7.12
N GLY A 79 12.72 13.39 7.79
CA GLY A 79 12.37 14.78 8.08
C GLY A 79 12.20 15.64 6.82
N HIS A 80 13.03 15.46 5.81
CA HIS A 80 12.87 16.16 4.53
C HIS A 80 11.64 15.67 3.74
N LEU A 81 11.34 14.37 3.74
CA LEU A 81 10.12 13.83 3.14
C LEU A 81 8.86 14.40 3.81
N ALA A 82 8.90 14.63 5.12
CA ALA A 82 7.78 15.23 5.85
C ALA A 82 7.59 16.73 5.59
N SER A 83 8.62 17.43 5.10
CA SER A 83 8.62 18.89 4.97
C SER A 83 7.69 19.40 3.85
N PRO A 84 7.40 20.72 3.82
CA PRO A 84 6.63 21.35 2.75
C PRO A 84 7.19 21.16 1.34
N ASP A 85 8.51 20.95 1.22
CA ASP A 85 9.17 20.68 -0.07
C ASP A 85 8.76 19.32 -0.66
N PHE A 86 8.23 18.42 0.16
CA PHE A 86 7.79 17.10 -0.27
C PHE A 86 6.34 16.83 0.17
N PHE A 87 6.10 16.04 1.21
CA PHE A 87 4.74 15.61 1.58
C PHE A 87 3.91 16.70 2.27
N ASP A 88 4.55 17.70 2.87
CA ASP A 88 3.88 18.80 3.59
C ASP A 88 2.87 18.29 4.62
N VAL A 89 3.36 17.46 5.55
CA VAL A 89 2.50 16.66 6.45
C VAL A 89 1.72 17.51 7.45
N GLU A 90 2.16 18.73 7.71
CA GLU A 90 1.43 19.69 8.55
C GLU A 90 0.18 20.21 7.84
N SER A 91 0.27 20.49 6.54
CA SER A 91 -0.88 20.96 5.73
C SER A 91 -1.76 19.81 5.25
N PHE A 92 -1.16 18.64 5.01
CA PHE A 92 -1.82 17.43 4.50
C PHE A 92 -1.50 16.22 5.39
N PRO A 93 -2.12 16.15 6.59
CA PRO A 93 -1.80 15.11 7.58
C PRO A 93 -2.33 13.73 7.24
N GLU A 94 -3.15 13.60 6.19
CA GLU A 94 -3.77 12.36 5.76
C GLU A 94 -3.73 12.22 4.23
N TRP A 95 -3.44 11.01 3.79
CA TRP A 95 -3.70 10.54 2.42
C TRP A 95 -4.79 9.47 2.47
N THR A 96 -5.55 9.35 1.40
CA THR A 96 -6.64 8.38 1.32
C THR A 96 -6.57 7.55 0.05
N PHE A 97 -7.02 6.31 0.14
CA PHE A 97 -7.31 5.47 -1.02
C PHE A 97 -8.71 4.89 -0.86
N ALA A 98 -9.54 5.00 -1.90
CA ALA A 98 -10.85 4.38 -1.96
C ALA A 98 -11.02 3.65 -3.29
N SER A 99 -11.29 2.35 -3.25
CA SER A 99 -11.52 1.55 -4.45
C SER A 99 -12.76 2.03 -5.21
N THR A 100 -12.67 2.11 -6.53
CA THR A 100 -13.77 2.44 -7.43
C THR A 100 -14.17 1.27 -8.32
N GLU A 101 -13.27 0.31 -8.53
CA GLU A 101 -13.52 -0.90 -9.30
C GLU A 101 -12.69 -2.06 -8.74
N VAL A 102 -13.33 -3.23 -8.60
CA VAL A 102 -12.68 -4.45 -8.16
C VAL A 102 -13.07 -5.60 -9.09
N SER A 103 -12.07 -6.34 -9.56
CA SER A 103 -12.24 -7.55 -10.35
C SER A 103 -11.33 -8.66 -9.84
N ARG A 104 -11.67 -9.90 -10.17
CA ARG A 104 -10.94 -11.09 -9.72
C ARG A 104 -10.94 -12.17 -10.80
N ASP A 105 -9.80 -12.84 -10.98
CA ASP A 105 -9.64 -14.07 -11.74
C ASP A 105 -8.86 -15.09 -10.89
N GLY A 106 -9.56 -16.08 -10.34
CA GLY A 106 -8.97 -17.03 -9.39
C GLY A 106 -8.43 -16.33 -8.14
N THR A 107 -7.13 -16.39 -7.90
CA THR A 107 -6.45 -15.71 -6.79
C THR A 107 -5.89 -14.34 -7.17
N ALA A 108 -5.94 -13.96 -8.45
CA ALA A 108 -5.53 -12.64 -8.91
C ALA A 108 -6.68 -11.64 -8.74
N TRP A 109 -6.38 -10.51 -8.13
CA TRP A 109 -7.30 -9.39 -7.90
C TRP A 109 -6.74 -8.14 -8.57
N THR A 110 -7.58 -7.41 -9.29
CA THR A 110 -7.23 -6.09 -9.83
C THR A 110 -8.15 -5.06 -9.20
N ILE A 111 -7.55 -4.12 -8.46
CA ILE A 111 -8.25 -3.09 -7.70
C ILE A 111 -7.86 -1.72 -8.25
N THR A 112 -8.82 -1.00 -8.81
CA THR A 112 -8.66 0.42 -9.15
C THR A 112 -9.28 1.26 -8.05
N GLY A 113 -8.60 2.33 -7.65
CA GLY A 113 -9.12 3.29 -6.68
C GLY A 113 -8.49 4.65 -6.76
N ASP A 114 -9.15 5.61 -6.14
CA ASP A 114 -8.75 7.00 -6.10
C ASP A 114 -7.74 7.22 -4.96
N LEU A 115 -6.49 7.50 -5.31
CA LEU A 115 -5.43 7.83 -4.36
C LEU A 115 -5.30 9.35 -4.24
N THR A 116 -5.56 9.89 -3.05
CA THR A 116 -5.44 11.31 -2.75
C THR A 116 -4.18 11.59 -1.94
N ILE A 117 -3.27 12.37 -2.51
CA ILE A 117 -2.03 12.84 -1.89
C ILE A 117 -1.94 14.35 -2.09
N LYS A 118 -1.67 15.10 -1.01
CA LYS A 118 -1.61 16.57 -1.01
C LYS A 118 -2.82 17.25 -1.69
N GLY A 119 -4.02 16.71 -1.45
CA GLY A 119 -5.27 17.22 -2.01
C GLY A 119 -5.46 16.99 -3.51
N VAL A 120 -4.54 16.28 -4.18
CA VAL A 120 -4.68 15.85 -5.57
C VAL A 120 -5.12 14.39 -5.58
N THR A 121 -6.17 14.09 -6.35
CA THR A 121 -6.70 12.73 -6.48
C THR A 121 -6.37 12.18 -7.86
N VAL A 122 -5.77 10.98 -7.89
CA VAL A 122 -5.39 10.29 -9.13
C VAL A 122 -5.81 8.81 -9.02
N PRO A 123 -6.48 8.24 -10.04
CA PRO A 123 -6.83 6.82 -10.03
C PRO A 123 -5.58 5.96 -10.20
N VAL A 124 -5.48 4.91 -9.39
CA VAL A 124 -4.38 3.92 -9.42
C VAL A 124 -4.99 2.52 -9.46
N THR A 125 -4.53 1.72 -10.41
CA THR A 125 -4.85 0.30 -10.51
C THR A 125 -3.72 -0.53 -9.95
N ILE A 126 -4.04 -1.44 -9.03
CA ILE A 126 -3.09 -2.30 -8.33
C ILE A 126 -3.51 -3.75 -8.55
N ASP A 127 -2.57 -4.55 -9.02
CA ASP A 127 -2.73 -6.00 -9.08
C ASP A 127 -2.25 -6.62 -7.76
N PHE A 128 -3.07 -7.50 -7.21
CA PHE A 128 -2.84 -8.24 -5.99
C PHE A 128 -2.99 -9.74 -6.22
N GLU A 129 -2.17 -10.53 -5.54
CA GLU A 129 -2.30 -11.98 -5.42
C GLU A 129 -2.84 -12.31 -4.03
N GLU A 130 -3.92 -13.10 -3.97
CA GLU A 130 -4.43 -13.70 -2.73
C GLU A 130 -3.56 -14.90 -2.34
N ASN A 131 -2.61 -14.65 -1.43
CA ASN A 131 -1.63 -15.64 -0.98
C ASN A 131 -2.23 -16.76 -0.09
N GLY A 132 -3.47 -16.58 0.37
CA GLY A 132 -4.23 -17.59 1.10
C GLY A 132 -4.91 -17.04 2.36
N SER A 133 -5.55 -17.95 3.09
CA SER A 133 -6.32 -17.62 4.29
C SER A 133 -6.12 -18.66 5.39
N ALA A 134 -6.34 -18.23 6.64
CA ALA A 134 -6.10 -19.05 7.82
C ALA A 134 -7.05 -18.69 8.97
N LYS A 135 -7.33 -19.65 9.84
CA LYS A 135 -7.82 -19.36 11.19
C LYS A 135 -6.63 -19.30 12.13
N ASP A 136 -6.43 -18.15 12.79
CA ASP A 136 -5.31 -17.97 13.70
C ASP A 136 -5.55 -18.65 15.08
N PRO A 137 -4.51 -18.78 15.93
CA PRO A 137 -4.66 -19.40 17.25
C PRO A 137 -5.64 -18.69 18.20
N PHE A 138 -6.03 -17.45 17.89
CA PHE A 138 -7.00 -16.66 18.65
C PHE A 138 -8.42 -16.81 18.09
N GLY A 139 -8.58 -17.57 17.01
CA GLY A 139 -9.86 -17.85 16.37
C GLY A 139 -10.25 -16.87 15.27
N ASN A 140 -9.40 -15.89 14.94
CA ASN A 140 -9.68 -14.93 13.87
C ASN A 140 -9.51 -15.56 12.50
N VAL A 141 -10.37 -15.18 11.55
CA VAL A 141 -10.16 -15.48 10.13
C VAL A 141 -9.26 -14.42 9.54
N ARG A 142 -8.18 -14.85 8.88
CA ARG A 142 -7.20 -14.01 8.21
C ARG A 142 -7.14 -14.33 6.72
N VAL A 143 -6.91 -13.31 5.91
CA VAL A 143 -6.59 -13.45 4.48
C VAL A 143 -5.39 -12.55 4.16
N GLY A 144 -4.49 -13.06 3.33
CA GLY A 144 -3.26 -12.40 2.94
C GLY A 144 -3.26 -12.00 1.46
N PHE A 145 -2.77 -10.81 1.15
CA PHE A 145 -2.58 -10.31 -0.20
C PHE A 145 -1.18 -9.74 -0.39
N GLU A 146 -0.61 -9.90 -1.58
CA GLU A 146 0.62 -9.22 -1.99
C GLU A 146 0.38 -8.49 -3.30
N GLY A 147 0.89 -7.27 -3.43
CA GLY A 147 0.68 -6.48 -4.65
C GLY A 147 1.76 -5.45 -4.88
N SER A 148 1.83 -4.94 -6.11
CA SER A 148 2.69 -3.80 -6.41
C SER A 148 2.21 -3.02 -7.62
N VAL A 149 2.52 -1.72 -7.65
CA VAL A 149 2.24 -0.85 -8.79
C VAL A 149 3.38 0.16 -8.93
N THR A 150 3.63 0.66 -10.13
CA THR A 150 4.53 1.81 -10.33
C THR A 150 3.72 3.04 -10.71
N VAL A 151 3.89 4.11 -9.93
CA VAL A 151 3.21 5.39 -10.13
C VAL A 151 4.22 6.50 -10.42
N ASN A 152 3.77 7.63 -10.97
CA ASN A 152 4.60 8.83 -11.13
C ASN A 152 4.26 9.84 -10.02
N ARG A 153 5.22 10.13 -9.14
CA ARG A 153 4.98 11.06 -8.01
C ARG A 153 4.57 12.48 -8.45
N LYS A 154 4.92 12.87 -9.68
CA LYS A 154 4.56 14.18 -10.23
C LYS A 154 3.06 14.34 -10.46
N ASP A 155 2.33 13.24 -10.59
CA ASP A 155 0.87 13.26 -10.78
C ASP A 155 0.15 13.87 -9.56
N TRP A 156 0.78 13.83 -8.37
CA TRP A 156 0.32 14.48 -7.14
C TRP A 156 1.06 15.78 -6.81
N GLY A 157 1.76 16.37 -7.77
CA GLY A 157 2.51 17.61 -7.57
C GLY A 157 3.77 17.47 -6.72
N LEU A 158 4.21 16.25 -6.39
CA LEU A 158 5.48 16.01 -5.71
C LEU A 158 6.64 16.19 -6.70
N THR A 159 7.09 17.42 -6.90
CA THR A 159 8.02 17.79 -7.99
C THR A 159 9.46 18.05 -7.54
N TRP A 160 9.74 18.13 -6.23
CA TRP A 160 11.08 18.40 -5.71
C TRP A 160 12.14 17.49 -6.34
N ASN A 161 13.28 18.07 -6.71
CA ASN A 161 14.42 17.32 -7.21
C ASN A 161 15.71 18.14 -7.15
N ALA A 162 16.83 17.46 -7.33
CA ALA A 162 18.11 18.08 -7.61
C ALA A 162 18.67 17.56 -8.95
N ALA A 163 19.18 18.46 -9.78
CA ALA A 163 19.84 18.10 -11.03
C ALA A 163 21.21 17.46 -10.74
N LEU A 164 21.58 16.45 -11.52
CA LEU A 164 22.92 15.84 -11.45
C LEU A 164 23.83 16.45 -12.51
N GLU A 165 25.11 16.63 -12.18
CA GLU A 165 26.13 17.09 -13.15
C GLU A 165 26.27 16.13 -14.34
N THR A 166 26.03 14.84 -14.12
CA THR A 166 26.07 13.79 -15.15
C THR A 166 24.78 13.72 -15.99
N GLY A 167 23.86 14.67 -15.82
CA GLY A 167 22.52 14.63 -16.41
C GLY A 167 21.54 13.74 -15.63
N GLY A 168 20.26 14.08 -15.75
CA GLY A 168 19.17 13.43 -15.01
C GLY A 168 18.92 14.07 -13.65
N VAL A 169 18.26 13.32 -12.77
CA VAL A 169 17.72 13.82 -11.51
C VAL A 169 18.09 12.93 -10.33
N LEU A 170 18.19 13.53 -9.14
CA LEU A 170 18.58 12.85 -7.90
C LEU A 170 17.54 11.83 -7.44
N VAL A 171 16.24 12.12 -7.58
CA VAL A 171 15.17 11.21 -7.16
C VAL A 171 14.28 10.89 -8.36
N SER A 172 14.07 9.59 -8.61
CA SER A 172 13.21 9.15 -9.72
C SER A 172 11.79 9.68 -9.61
N GLU A 173 11.18 9.91 -10.77
CA GLU A 173 9.77 10.28 -10.87
C GLU A 173 8.88 9.06 -10.65
N LYS A 174 9.27 7.92 -11.23
CA LYS A 174 8.62 6.63 -11.00
C LYS A 174 8.94 6.11 -9.61
N ILE A 175 7.90 5.75 -8.87
CA ILE A 175 7.95 5.16 -7.54
C ILE A 175 7.23 3.82 -7.62
N LYS A 176 7.90 2.74 -7.23
CA LYS A 176 7.25 1.44 -7.07
C LYS A 176 6.63 1.39 -5.67
N LEU A 177 5.33 1.18 -5.60
CA LEU A 177 4.61 0.84 -4.37
C LEU A 177 4.62 -0.69 -4.21
N GLU A 178 4.86 -1.16 -3.00
CA GLU A 178 4.95 -2.58 -2.64
C GLU A 178 4.04 -2.83 -1.43
N PHE A 179 3.16 -3.82 -1.51
CA PHE A 179 2.14 -4.09 -0.52
C PHE A 179 2.20 -5.54 -0.06
N ASP A 180 2.26 -5.73 1.25
CA ASP A 180 2.04 -7.01 1.92
C ASP A 180 0.89 -6.78 2.89
N ILE A 181 -0.27 -7.40 2.69
CA ILE A 181 -1.49 -7.09 3.45
C ILE A 181 -2.00 -8.33 4.16
N SER A 182 -2.29 -8.18 5.45
CA SER A 182 -3.01 -9.13 6.27
C SER A 182 -4.32 -8.48 6.70
N ALA A 183 -5.44 -9.15 6.46
CA ALA A 183 -6.77 -8.66 6.84
C ALA A 183 -7.44 -9.64 7.81
N ILE A 184 -8.05 -9.12 8.86
CA ILE A 184 -8.79 -9.89 9.87
C ILE A 184 -10.29 -9.71 9.64
N ARG A 185 -11.04 -10.80 9.49
CA ARG A 185 -12.50 -10.74 9.33
C ARG A 185 -13.12 -10.19 10.60
N ASN A 186 -14.05 -9.25 10.45
CA ASN A 186 -14.87 -8.74 11.53
C ASN A 186 -15.81 -9.85 12.06
N ALA A 187 -16.13 -9.79 13.35
CA ALA A 187 -16.97 -10.77 14.03
C ALA A 187 -18.46 -10.62 13.69
#